data_AF-A0A7W0TKC8-F1
#
_entry.id   AF-A0A7W0TKC8-F1
#
_cell.length_a   1.000
_cell.length_b   1.000
_cell.length_c   1.000
_cell.angle_alpha   90.00
_cell.angle_beta   90.00
_cell.angle_gamma   90.00
#
_symmetry.space_group_name_H-M   'P 1'
#
loop_
_entity.id
_entity.type
_entity.pdbx_description
1 polymer ?
#
loop_
_entity_poly.entity_id
_entity_poly.type
_entity_poly.pdbx_seq_one_letter_code
_entity_poly.pdbx_strand_id
1 'polypeptide(L)'
;MRESTNADTSHLEAFATSRHGVEAFVEPRTAVTEATVVFVAADGEWTRRRIDGPDGAQKLARKLAIPVYDAAVMGYPDRMREWTARQKDDGVGRDPA
;
A
#
# COMPACT_ATOMS: atom_id res chain seq x y z
N MET A 1 -10.89 9.53 15.91
CA MET A 1 -9.94 8.51 15.43
C MET A 1 -10.76 7.53 14.62
N ARG A 2 -10.51 7.40 13.30
CA ARG A 2 -11.25 6.44 12.46
C ARG A 2 -10.37 5.21 12.38
N GLU A 3 -10.74 4.17 13.12
CA GLU A 3 -10.12 2.85 13.11
C GLU A 3 -10.04 2.34 11.66
N SER A 4 -9.04 1.51 11.35
CA SER A 4 -8.91 0.91 10.01
C SER A 4 -10.15 0.07 9.79
N THR A 5 -10.95 0.47 8.81
CA THR A 5 -12.25 -0.17 8.63
C THR A 5 -12.08 -1.49 7.89
N ASN A 6 -13.06 -2.37 8.06
CA ASN A 6 -13.20 -3.57 7.21
C ASN A 6 -13.03 -3.22 5.71
N ALA A 7 -13.49 -2.04 5.29
CA ALA A 7 -13.34 -1.52 3.93
C ALA A 7 -11.89 -1.29 3.48
N ASP A 8 -11.00 -0.82 4.36
CA ASP A 8 -9.58 -0.63 4.04
C ASP A 8 -8.91 -1.97 3.73
N THR A 9 -9.17 -2.97 4.57
CA THR A 9 -8.67 -4.34 4.39
C THR A 9 -9.25 -4.98 3.14
N SER A 10 -10.57 -4.88 2.92
CA SER A 10 -11.21 -5.40 1.71
C SER A 10 -10.68 -4.75 0.44
N HIS A 11 -10.36 -3.46 0.47
CA HIS A 11 -9.75 -2.79 -0.68
C HIS A 11 -8.36 -3.37 -0.98
N LEU A 12 -7.51 -3.53 0.05
CA LEU A 12 -6.18 -4.12 -0.12
C LEU A 12 -6.25 -5.56 -0.64
N GLU A 13 -7.20 -6.36 -0.16
CA GLU A 13 -7.44 -7.72 -0.65
C GLU A 13 -7.89 -7.73 -2.11
N ALA A 14 -8.83 -6.85 -2.47
CA ALA A 14 -9.29 -6.70 -3.85
C ALA A 14 -8.14 -6.27 -4.78
N PHE A 15 -7.32 -5.31 -4.34
CA PHE A 15 -6.14 -4.86 -5.08
C PHE A 15 -5.15 -6.01 -5.30
N ALA A 16 -4.75 -6.71 -4.23
CA ALA A 16 -3.81 -7.82 -4.32
C ALA A 16 -4.31 -9.00 -5.15
N THR A 17 -5.62 -9.24 -5.17
CA THR A 17 -6.22 -10.33 -5.97
C THR A 17 -6.30 -9.98 -7.46
N SER A 18 -6.44 -8.69 -7.78
CA SER A 18 -6.63 -8.23 -9.16
C SER A 18 -5.34 -7.80 -9.87
N ARG A 19 -4.22 -7.68 -9.15
CA ARG A 19 -2.90 -7.32 -9.68
C ARG A 19 -1.90 -8.44 -9.44
N HIS A 20 -0.88 -8.50 -10.29
CA HIS A 20 0.22 -9.46 -10.15
C HIS A 20 1.45 -8.81 -9.51
N GLY A 21 2.27 -9.62 -8.83
CA GLY A 21 3.54 -9.18 -8.24
C GLY A 21 3.37 -8.04 -7.23
N VAL A 22 2.30 -8.07 -6.45
CA VAL A 22 2.04 -7.04 -5.43
C VAL A 22 3.00 -7.21 -4.27
N GLU A 23 3.59 -6.10 -3.85
CA GLU A 23 4.50 -5.99 -2.71
C GLU A 23 3.93 -4.99 -1.70
N ALA A 24 4.06 -5.28 -0.40
CA ALA A 24 3.58 -4.41 0.67
C ALA A 24 4.72 -3.61 1.31
N PHE A 25 4.56 -2.29 1.42
CA PHE A 25 5.49 -1.38 2.08
C PHE A 25 4.78 -0.76 3.29
N VAL A 26 5.24 -1.08 4.49
CA VAL A 26 4.65 -0.62 5.74
C VAL A 26 5.26 0.71 6.13
N GLU A 27 4.40 1.68 6.37
CA GLU A 27 4.75 2.96 6.95
C GLU A 27 4.44 2.89 8.45
N PRO A 28 5.45 3.02 9.34
CA PRO A 28 5.24 2.91 10.77
C PRO A 28 4.36 4.06 11.27
N ARG A 29 3.59 3.79 12.33
CA ARG A 29 2.88 4.86 13.05
C ARG A 29 3.89 5.90 13.54
N THR A 30 3.52 7.17 13.45
CA THR A 30 4.27 8.27 14.05
C THR A 30 3.50 8.85 15.23
N ALA A 31 4.03 9.92 15.85
CA ALA A 31 3.32 10.66 16.88
C ALA A 31 2.00 11.28 16.39
N VAL A 32 1.89 11.53 15.07
CA VAL A 32 0.77 12.27 14.46
C VAL A 32 0.04 11.50 13.36
N THR A 33 0.56 10.35 12.92
CA THR A 33 -0.07 9.50 11.89
C THR A 33 -0.21 8.06 12.36
N GLU A 34 -1.34 7.44 12.02
CA GLU A 34 -1.55 6.00 12.19
C GLU A 34 -0.65 5.21 11.22
N ALA A 35 -0.47 3.92 11.50
CA ALA A 35 0.28 3.03 10.60
C ALA A 35 -0.50 2.84 9.30
N THR A 36 0.22 2.89 8.18
CA THR A 36 -0.33 2.67 6.84
C THR A 36 0.47 1.60 6.11
N VAL A 37 -0.14 1.02 5.07
CA VAL A 37 0.54 0.14 4.14
C VAL A 37 0.29 0.62 2.72
N VAL A 38 1.34 0.58 1.91
CA VAL A 38 1.30 0.85 0.48
C VAL A 38 1.48 -0.48 -0.25
N PHE A 39 0.50 -0.87 -1.05
CA PHE A 39 0.65 -2.00 -1.97
C PHE A 39 1.13 -1.47 -3.31
N VAL A 40 2.14 -2.09 -3.89
CA VAL A 40 2.68 -1.74 -5.21
C VAL A 40 2.71 -2.98 -6.09
N ALA A 41 1.94 -2.96 -7.16
CA ALA A 41 1.90 -3.99 -8.19
C ALA A 41 3.16 -4.01 -9.07
N ALA A 42 3.32 -5.06 -9.87
CA ALA A 42 4.47 -5.25 -10.74
C ALA A 42 4.63 -4.14 -11.81
N ASP A 43 3.53 -3.56 -12.27
CA ASP A 43 3.50 -2.47 -13.27
C ASP A 43 3.67 -1.07 -12.67
N GLY A 44 3.78 -1.00 -11.34
CA GLY A 44 3.91 0.23 -10.58
C GLY A 44 2.59 0.84 -10.10
N GLU A 45 1.43 0.28 -10.46
CA GLU A 45 0.16 0.69 -9.85
C GLU A 45 0.25 0.48 -8.34
N TRP A 46 -0.30 1.39 -7.56
CA TRP A 46 -0.22 1.32 -6.12
C TRP A 46 -1.49 1.78 -5.44
N THR A 47 -1.65 1.45 -4.16
CA THR A 47 -2.73 1.94 -3.29
C THR A 47 -2.22 2.04 -1.86
N ARG A 48 -2.71 3.04 -1.10
CA ARG A 48 -2.33 3.25 0.31
C ARG A 48 -3.55 3.17 1.22
N ARG A 49 -3.46 2.37 2.29
CA ARG A 49 -4.54 2.23 3.29
C ARG A 49 -4.02 2.23 4.72
N ARG A 50 -4.89 2.62 5.66
CA ARG A 50 -4.60 2.47 7.08
C ARG A 50 -4.68 1.03 7.50
N ILE A 51 -3.90 0.67 8.51
CA ILE A 51 -3.92 -0.67 9.09
C ILE A 51 -4.03 -0.59 10.61
N ASP A 52 -4.67 -1.61 11.20
CA ASP A 52 -4.80 -1.69 12.65
C ASP A 52 -3.49 -2.15 13.28
N GLY A 53 -2.65 -1.18 13.62
CA GLY A 53 -1.41 -1.38 14.35
C GLY A 53 -0.35 -2.17 13.58
N PRO A 54 0.84 -2.38 14.17
CA PRO A 54 1.98 -2.98 13.49
C PRO A 54 1.76 -4.42 12.99
N ASP A 55 0.81 -5.15 13.60
CA ASP A 55 0.53 -6.54 13.24
C ASP A 55 -0.41 -6.69 12.04
N GLY A 56 -1.20 -5.67 11.70
CA GLY A 56 -2.24 -5.73 10.67
C GLY A 56 -1.66 -6.02 9.28
N ALA A 57 -0.60 -5.32 8.88
CA ALA A 57 0.05 -5.49 7.58
C ALA A 57 0.70 -6.86 7.48
N GLN A 58 1.40 -7.30 8.54
CA GLN A 58 2.05 -8.60 8.52
C GLN A 58 1.02 -9.73 8.38
N LYS A 59 -0.09 -9.66 9.12
CA LYS A 59 -1.18 -10.65 9.01
C LYS A 59 -1.80 -10.66 7.62
N LEU A 60 -2.13 -9.48 7.09
CA LEU A 60 -2.74 -9.35 5.77
C LEU A 60 -1.80 -9.85 4.66
N ALA A 61 -0.54 -9.44 4.69
CA ALA A 61 0.42 -9.85 3.68
C ALA A 61 0.72 -11.35 3.73
N ARG A 62 0.80 -11.95 4.93
CA ARG A 62 0.87 -13.41 5.08
C ARG A 62 -0.35 -14.11 4.50
N LYS A 63 -1.55 -13.60 4.75
CA LYS A 63 -2.81 -14.12 4.17
C LYS A 63 -2.79 -14.07 2.64
N LEU A 64 -2.25 -12.99 2.08
CA LEU A 64 -2.17 -12.77 0.64
C LEU A 64 -0.93 -13.38 -0.02
N ALA A 65 -0.01 -13.98 0.76
CA ALA A 65 1.27 -14.51 0.32
C ALA A 65 2.13 -13.49 -0.48
N ILE A 66 2.12 -12.22 -0.05
CA ILE A 66 2.91 -11.15 -0.66
C ILE A 66 4.09 -10.74 0.25
N PRO A 67 5.22 -10.30 -0.32
CA PRO A 67 6.35 -9.81 0.47
C PRO A 67 6.01 -8.48 1.18
N VAL A 68 6.64 -8.27 2.34
CA VAL A 68 6.47 -7.08 3.17
C VAL A 68 7.82 -6.44 3.44
N TYR A 69 7.88 -5.12 3.30
CA TYR A 69 9.06 -4.31 3.58
C TYR A 69 8.71 -3.14 4.48
N ASP A 70 9.70 -2.65 5.22
CA ASP A 70 9.62 -1.37 5.91
C ASP A 70 9.95 -0.25 4.90
N ALA A 71 8.98 0.65 4.67
CA ALA A 71 9.12 1.74 3.71
C ALA A 71 10.21 2.74 4.13
N ALA A 72 10.47 2.90 5.43
CA ALA A 72 11.52 3.79 5.94
C ALA A 72 12.93 3.22 5.71
N VAL A 73 13.03 1.89 5.58
CA VAL A 73 14.31 1.19 5.33
C VAL A 73 14.57 1.05 3.83
N MET A 74 13.60 0.53 3.08
CA MET A 74 13.77 0.20 1.66
C MET A 74 13.46 1.38 0.73
N GLY A 75 12.68 2.36 1.19
CA GLY A 75 12.05 3.33 0.31
C GLY A 75 10.98 2.70 -0.59
N TYR A 76 10.51 3.49 -1.55
CA TYR A 76 9.53 3.05 -2.56
C TYR A 76 10.23 2.63 -3.86
N PRO A 77 9.72 1.60 -4.55
CA PRO A 77 10.34 1.09 -5.76
C PRO A 77 10.15 2.08 -6.93
N ASP A 78 11.12 2.11 -7.86
CA ASP A 78 11.13 3.08 -8.97
C ASP A 78 9.88 2.98 -9.86
N ARG A 79 9.36 1.76 -10.07
CA ARG A 79 8.11 1.51 -10.82
C ARG A 79 6.91 2.29 -10.29
N MET A 80 6.83 2.52 -8.97
CA MET A 80 5.77 3.32 -8.35
C MET A 80 5.88 4.78 -8.79
N ARG A 81 7.11 5.31 -8.85
CA ARG A 81 7.39 6.69 -9.30
C ARG A 81 7.06 6.85 -10.77
N GLU A 82 7.46 5.90 -11.60
CA GLU A 82 7.19 5.87 -13.04
C GLU A 82 5.68 5.78 -13.34
N TRP A 83 4.93 4.97 -12.58
CA TRP A 83 3.48 4.92 -12.68
C TRP A 83 2.85 6.27 -12.31
N THR A 84 3.24 6.87 -11.19
CA THR A 84 2.73 8.20 -10.81
C THR A 84 3.08 9.29 -11.82
N ALA A 85 4.23 9.22 -12.49
CA ALA A 85 4.57 10.14 -13.57
C ALA A 85 3.62 9.98 -14.76
N ARG A 86 3.40 8.74 -15.23
CA ARG A 86 2.45 8.42 -16.31
C ARG A 86 1.03 8.91 -16.00
N GLN A 87 0.54 8.64 -14.79
CA GLN A 87 -0.81 9.06 -14.38
C GLN A 87 -0.98 10.59 -14.34
N LYS A 88 0.07 11.34 -14.00
CA LYS A 88 0.05 12.81 -14.02
C LYS A 88 -0.05 13.34 -15.45
N ASP A 89 0.71 12.75 -16.36
CA ASP A 89 0.66 13.11 -17.78
C ASP A 89 -0.72 12.81 -18.39
N ASP A 90 -1.37 11.75 -17.90
CA ASP A 90 -2.74 11.36 -18.26
C ASP A 90 -3.85 12.15 -17.52
N GLY A 91 -3.49 13.12 -16.67
CA GLY A 91 -4.44 13.97 -15.92
C GLY A 91 -5.08 13.32 -14.69
N VAL A 92 -4.69 12.09 -14.33
CA VAL A 92 -5.15 11.36 -13.14
C VAL A 92 -4.25 11.70 -11.94
N GLY A 93 -4.30 12.97 -11.52
CA GLY A 93 -3.45 13.49 -10.45
C GLY A 93 -3.97 13.21 -9.04
N ARG A 94 -3.91 11.97 -8.54
CA ARG A 94 -3.91 11.71 -7.08
C ARG A 94 -3.48 10.30 -6.69
N ASP A 95 -2.86 10.22 -5.50
CA ASP A 95 -2.77 9.04 -4.64
C ASP A 95 -4.13 8.30 -4.61
N PRO A 96 -4.22 7.06 -5.13
CA PRO A 96 -5.47 6.30 -5.15
C PRO A 96 -5.87 5.92 -3.72
N ALA A 97 -6.65 6.84 -3.14
CA ALA A 97 -7.25 6.76 -1.81
C ALA A 97 -8.18 5.57 -1.65
#